data_AF-A0A7I8C1X6-F1
#
_entry.id   AF-A0A7I8C1X6-F1
#
_cell.length_a   1.000
_cell.length_b   1.000
_cell.length_c   1.000
_cell.angle_alpha   90.00
_cell.angle_beta   90.00
_cell.angle_gamma   90.00
#
_symmetry.space_group_name_H-M   'P 1'
#
loop_
_entity.id
_entity.type
_entity.pdbx_description
1 polymer ?
#
loop_
_entity_poly.entity_id
_entity_poly.type
_entity_poly.pdbx_seq_one_letter_code
_entity_poly.pdbx_strand_id
1 'polypeptide(L)'
;MCRALVLSIIAMLTACSRHGPVLTVDALAHDPQRLYALRHRCAVAHPSADYTTCGLMDAAYARRFFLGPGGVNEYQTLADVQPISASFEAPQGDRP
;
A
#
# COMPACT_ATOMS: atom_id res chain seq x y z
N MET A 1 5.81 45.31 -15.50
CA MET A 1 4.93 44.28 -16.11
C MET A 1 5.52 42.87 -16.05
N CYS A 2 6.77 42.64 -16.47
CA CYS A 2 7.40 41.30 -16.42
C CYS A 2 7.44 40.63 -15.02
N ARG A 3 7.72 41.36 -13.94
CA ARG A 3 7.79 40.77 -12.58
C ARG A 3 6.45 40.19 -12.10
N ALA A 4 5.33 40.85 -12.40
CA ALA A 4 4.01 40.37 -12.01
C ALA A 4 3.62 39.08 -12.77
N LEU A 5 4.01 39.00 -14.04
CA LEU A 5 3.82 37.80 -14.87
C LEU A 5 4.64 36.62 -14.32
N VAL A 6 5.91 36.84 -13.99
CA VAL A 6 6.79 35.81 -13.43
C VAL A 6 6.26 35.31 -12.08
N LEU A 7 5.78 36.20 -11.21
CA LEU A 7 5.20 35.82 -9.92
C LEU A 7 3.89 35.02 -10.10
N SER A 8 3.05 35.40 -11.07
CA SER A 8 1.82 34.66 -11.40
C SER A 8 2.11 33.25 -11.92
N ILE A 9 3.13 33.10 -12.78
CA ILE A 9 3.56 31.79 -13.30
C ILE A 9 4.08 30.91 -12.15
N ILE A 10 4.93 31.45 -11.26
CA ILE A 10 5.44 30.70 -10.10
C ILE A 10 4.30 30.28 -9.17
N ALA A 11 3.32 31.16 -8.92
CA ALA A 11 2.15 30.84 -8.09
C ALA A 11 1.29 29.72 -8.71
N MET A 12 1.08 29.74 -10.03
CA MET A 12 0.34 28.68 -10.73
C MET A 12 1.09 27.35 -10.71
N LEU A 13 2.41 27.35 -10.91
CA LEU A 13 3.23 26.14 -10.87
C LEU A 13 3.26 25.50 -9.47
N THR A 14 3.34 26.32 -8.41
CA THR A 14 3.29 25.85 -7.01
C THR A 14 1.89 25.42 -6.54
N ALA A 15 0.84 25.83 -7.24
CA ALA A 15 -0.52 25.34 -7.01
C ALA A 15 -0.72 23.95 -7.65
N CYS A 16 -0.17 23.72 -8.86
CA CYS A 16 -0.22 22.41 -9.51
C CYS A 16 0.61 21.35 -8.78
N SER A 17 1.74 21.72 -8.17
CA SER A 17 2.55 20.80 -7.35
C SER A 17 1.86 20.37 -6.05
N ARG A 18 0.76 21.04 -5.66
CA ARG A 18 0.00 20.75 -4.43
C ARG A 18 -1.10 19.71 -4.61
N HIS A 19 -1.34 19.23 -5.84
CA HIS A 19 -2.14 18.03 -6.06
C HIS A 19 -1.30 16.82 -5.67
N GLY A 20 -1.28 16.51 -4.36
CA GLY A 20 -0.73 15.25 -3.88
C GLY A 20 -1.34 14.09 -4.67
N PRO A 21 -0.56 13.08 -5.06
CA PRO A 21 -1.05 12.05 -5.95
C PRO A 21 -2.28 11.40 -5.32
N VAL A 22 -3.39 11.40 -6.06
CA VAL A 22 -4.67 10.86 -5.60
C VAL A 22 -4.42 9.46 -5.05
N LEU A 23 -4.82 9.21 -3.81
CA LEU A 23 -4.63 7.91 -3.18
C LEU A 23 -5.62 6.92 -3.80
N THR A 24 -5.24 6.33 -4.92
CA THR A 24 -6.00 5.27 -5.59
C THR A 24 -5.29 3.94 -5.45
N VAL A 25 -6.05 2.85 -5.53
CA VAL A 25 -5.51 1.48 -5.51
C VAL A 25 -4.48 1.29 -6.62
N ASP A 26 -4.76 1.81 -7.81
CA ASP A 26 -3.89 1.66 -8.98
C ASP A 26 -2.59 2.44 -8.82
N ALA A 27 -2.66 3.72 -8.43
CA ALA A 27 -1.47 4.53 -8.21
C ALA A 27 -0.58 3.96 -7.10
N LEU A 28 -1.18 3.46 -6.02
CA LEU A 28 -0.45 2.90 -4.89
C LEU A 28 0.15 1.51 -5.19
N ALA A 29 -0.49 0.70 -6.05
CA ALA A 29 0.06 -0.58 -6.50
C ALA A 29 1.33 -0.42 -7.36
N HIS A 30 1.46 0.72 -8.05
CA HIS A 30 2.63 1.05 -8.89
C HIS A 30 3.71 1.87 -8.16
N ASP A 31 3.45 2.35 -6.95
CA ASP A 31 4.40 3.12 -6.12
C ASP A 31 4.71 2.37 -4.81
N PRO A 32 5.72 1.47 -4.79
CA PRO A 32 6.03 0.64 -3.63
C PRO A 32 6.53 1.45 -2.43
N GLN A 33 7.25 2.55 -2.67
CA GLN A 33 7.77 3.39 -1.58
C GLN A 33 6.63 4.02 -0.79
N ARG A 34 5.63 4.55 -1.49
CA ARG A 34 4.45 5.13 -0.87
C ARG A 34 3.57 4.08 -0.20
N LEU A 35 3.46 2.89 -0.79
CA LEU A 35 2.74 1.75 -0.22
C LEU A 35 3.34 1.31 1.12
N TYR A 36 4.66 1.13 1.22
CA TYR A 36 5.32 0.72 2.47
C TYR A 36 5.27 1.79 3.56
N ALA A 37 5.45 3.06 3.19
CA ALA A 37 5.27 4.16 4.13
C ALA A 37 3.83 4.21 4.69
N LEU A 38 2.84 3.80 3.91
CA LEU A 38 1.46 3.68 4.38
C LEU A 38 1.24 2.43 5.24
N ARG A 39 1.88 1.30 4.89
CA ARG A 39 1.84 0.06 5.69
C ARG A 39 2.35 0.25 7.11
N HIS A 40 3.47 0.96 7.29
CA HIS A 40 3.98 1.28 8.64
C HIS A 40 3.00 2.13 9.44
N ARG A 41 2.30 3.07 8.79
CA ARG A 41 1.27 3.89 9.44
C ARG A 41 0.05 3.04 9.83
N CYS A 42 -0.44 2.21 8.92
CA CYS A 42 -1.59 1.33 9.17
C CYS A 42 -1.31 0.23 10.21
N ALA A 43 -0.05 -0.19 10.38
CA ALA A 43 0.34 -1.13 11.43
C ALA A 43 0.25 -0.54 12.85
N VAL A 44 0.36 0.79 12.98
CA VAL A 44 0.34 1.51 14.27
C VAL A 44 -1.00 2.23 14.49
N ALA A 45 -1.72 2.55 13.42
CA ALA A 45 -2.98 3.28 13.47
C ALA A 45 -4.10 2.46 14.10
N HIS A 46 -4.91 3.13 14.92
CA HIS A 46 -6.13 2.54 15.48
C HIS A 46 -7.18 2.37 14.35
N PRO A 47 -7.86 1.20 14.24
CA PRO A 47 -8.72 0.86 13.10
C PRO A 47 -9.82 1.89 12.73
N SER A 48 -10.17 2.78 13.64
CA SER A 48 -11.24 3.77 13.48
C SER A 48 -10.83 5.08 12.81
N ALA A 49 -9.54 5.45 12.81
CA ALA A 49 -9.11 6.78 12.36
C ALA A 49 -8.83 6.85 10.84
N ASP A 50 -8.42 5.73 10.24
CA ASP A 50 -7.90 5.68 8.86
C ASP A 50 -8.43 4.48 8.06
N TYR A 51 -9.61 3.95 8.40
CA TYR A 51 -10.17 2.73 7.80
C TYR A 51 -10.19 2.76 6.27
N THR A 52 -10.59 3.88 5.67
CA THR A 52 -10.64 4.03 4.21
C THR A 52 -9.25 4.05 3.58
N THR A 53 -8.29 4.75 4.21
CA THR A 53 -6.90 4.85 3.77
C THR A 53 -6.18 3.50 3.87
N CYS A 54 -6.36 2.79 4.99
CA CYS A 54 -5.77 1.46 5.18
C CYS A 54 -6.46 0.39 4.32
N GLY A 55 -7.77 0.50 4.08
CA GLY A 55 -8.46 -0.35 3.10
C GLY A 55 -7.95 -0.15 1.66
N LEU A 56 -7.65 1.10 1.27
CA LEU A 56 -6.99 1.37 -0.02
C LEU A 56 -5.58 0.77 -0.08
N MET A 57 -4.84 0.80 1.02
CA MET A 57 -3.53 0.16 1.13
C MET A 57 -3.65 -1.36 0.95
N ASP A 58 -4.60 -2.01 1.62
CA ASP A 58 -4.81 -3.46 1.54
C ASP A 58 -5.17 -3.87 0.12
N ALA A 59 -6.10 -3.15 -0.51
CA ALA A 59 -6.49 -3.38 -1.89
C ALA A 59 -5.32 -3.18 -2.87
N ALA A 60 -4.48 -2.15 -2.66
CA ALA A 60 -3.31 -1.89 -3.49
C ALA A 60 -2.24 -2.99 -3.34
N TYR A 61 -1.99 -3.45 -2.11
CA TYR A 61 -1.07 -4.53 -1.83
C TYR A 61 -1.51 -5.84 -2.49
N ALA A 62 -2.79 -6.21 -2.35
CA ALA A 62 -3.35 -7.39 -3.02
C ALA A 62 -3.25 -7.29 -4.55
N ARG A 63 -3.59 -6.13 -5.12
CA ARG A 63 -3.49 -5.91 -6.57
C ARG A 63 -2.05 -6.05 -7.07
N ARG A 64 -1.09 -5.51 -6.32
CA ARG A 64 0.34 -5.63 -6.64
C ARG A 64 0.84 -7.07 -6.55
N PHE A 65 0.32 -7.86 -5.62
CA PHE A 65 0.63 -9.29 -5.55
C PHE A 65 0.14 -10.03 -6.79
N PHE A 66 -1.12 -9.81 -7.19
CA PHE A 66 -1.71 -10.51 -8.34
C PHE A 66 -1.17 -10.08 -9.71
N LEU A 67 -0.79 -8.82 -9.89
CA LEU A 67 -0.24 -8.33 -11.15
C LEU A 67 1.23 -8.70 -11.34
N GLY A 68 1.91 -9.18 -10.29
CA GLY A 68 3.33 -9.51 -10.33
C GLY A 68 4.35 -8.37 -10.53
N PRO A 69 4.07 -7.04 -10.39
CA PRO A 69 5.12 -6.02 -10.43
C PRO A 69 6.05 -6.05 -9.20
N GLY A 70 5.84 -6.94 -8.24
CA GLY A 70 6.66 -7.07 -7.05
C GLY A 70 7.94 -7.87 -7.25
N GLY A 71 9.02 -7.44 -6.60
CA GLY A 71 10.32 -8.11 -6.67
C GLY A 71 10.42 -9.33 -5.75
N VAL A 72 11.44 -10.17 -5.94
CA VAL A 72 11.68 -11.38 -5.12
C VAL A 72 11.86 -11.10 -3.61
N ASN A 73 12.19 -9.87 -3.25
CA ASN A 73 12.39 -9.43 -1.87
C ASN A 73 11.17 -8.72 -1.26
N GLU A 74 10.10 -8.54 -2.03
CA GLU A 74 8.93 -7.77 -1.61
C GLU A 74 7.93 -8.61 -0.80
N TYR A 75 7.80 -9.89 -1.16
CA TYR A 75 6.91 -10.83 -0.47
C TYR A 75 7.73 -11.87 0.26
N GLN A 76 7.31 -12.19 1.48
CA GLN A 76 7.93 -13.27 2.26
C GLN A 76 7.80 -14.59 1.50
N THR A 77 8.90 -15.35 1.51
CA THR A 77 8.90 -16.69 0.92
C THR A 77 8.23 -17.66 1.87
N LEU A 78 7.83 -18.83 1.37
CA LEU A 78 7.27 -19.89 2.21
C LEU A 78 8.21 -20.28 3.37
N ALA A 79 9.53 -20.07 3.22
CA ALA A 79 10.52 -20.30 4.26
C ALA A 79 10.48 -19.27 5.41
N ASP A 80 9.94 -18.08 5.16
CA ASP A 80 9.81 -17.00 6.15
C ASP A 80 8.48 -17.06 6.91
N VAL A 81 7.51 -17.83 6.41
CA VAL A 81 6.21 -18.02 7.06
C VAL A 81 6.37 -19.03 8.21
N GLN A 82 5.80 -18.72 9.38
CA GLN A 82 5.80 -19.69 10.48
C GLN A 82 5.17 -21.01 10.04
N PRO A 83 5.75 -22.16 10.46
CA PRO A 83 5.17 -23.45 10.14
C PRO A 83 3.73 -23.52 10.63
N ILE A 84 2.88 -24.17 9.85
CA ILE A 84 1.47 -24.38 10.19
C ILE A 84 1.42 -25.16 11.51
N SER A 85 0.80 -24.56 12.53
CA SER A 85 0.67 -25.22 13.84
C SER A 85 -0.16 -26.50 13.73
N ALA A 86 0.26 -27.55 14.44
CA ALA A 86 -0.47 -28.82 14.53
C ALA A 86 -1.92 -28.66 15.07
N SER A 87 -2.25 -27.54 15.70
CA SER A 87 -3.61 -27.19 16.09
C SER A 87 -4.58 -27.01 14.91
N PHE A 88 -4.05 -26.76 13.70
CA PHE A 88 -4.83 -26.66 12.48
C PHE A 88 -5.00 -28.01 11.77
N GLU A 89 -4.31 -29.07 12.22
CA GLU A 89 -4.49 -30.42 11.70
C GLU A 89 -5.85 -30.95 12.17
N ALA A 90 -6.77 -31.19 11.24
CA ALA A 90 -8.03 -31.85 11.59
C ALA A 90 -7.74 -33.27 12.11
N PRO A 91 -8.51 -33.79 13.08
CA PRO A 91 -8.38 -35.17 13.49
C PRO A 91 -8.54 -36.05 12.26
N GLN A 92 -7.48 -36.79 11.90
CA GLN A 92 -7.60 -37.87 10.93
C GLN A 92 -8.41 -38.96 11.62
N GLY A 93 -9.74 -38.83 11.53
CA GLY A 93 -10.63 -39.88 11.96
C GLY A 93 -10.30 -41.11 11.15
N ASP A 94 -9.84 -42.17 11.83
CA ASP A 94 -9.87 -43.53 11.33
C ASP A 94 -11.30 -43.75 10.82
N ARG A 95 -11.47 -43.61 9.51
CA ARG A 95 -12.73 -43.88 8.84
C ARG A 95 -12.76 -45.40 8.68
N PRO A 96 -13.67 -46.12 9.36
CA PRO A 96 -13.76 -47.57 9.27
C PRO A 96 -14.12 -48.05 7.86
#